data_AF-A0A7I8W9K6-F1
#
_entry.id   AF-A0A7I8W9K6-F1
#
_cell.length_a   1.000
_cell.length_b   1.000
_cell.length_c   1.000
_cell.angle_alpha   90.00
_cell.angle_beta   90.00
_cell.angle_gamma   90.00
#
_symmetry.space_group_name_H-M   'P 1'
#
loop_
_entity.id
_entity.type
_entity.pdbx_description
1 polymer ?
#
loop_
_entity_poly.entity_id
_entity_poly.type
_entity_poly.pdbx_seq_one_letter_code
_entity_poly.pdbx_strand_id
1 'polypeptide(L)'
;MFNRDEEMYCETLLECSIAVFRYGLIGNYDDKFTTIDNYKTFANWSALGAFQIAFNVLVSVILLNVVFGIIVDTFSEIRNKKWDAERDMRDSCFLCSRDSFEFDRTKTGFLYHVGKEHNMWDYIQYFVYLNDTRSKHYFALDLYAFRELKADSIDFLPLDRALCLSNFDEEGSDSRIDQVLANVTLIRERQKKQAIKARLREEDERMLMFQKIFMDYKKAIDLESVQTESIDVAMSESIITDSEV
;
A
#
# COMPACT_ATOMS: atom_id res chain seq x y z
N MET A 1 -41.42 -21.26 49.93
CA MET A 1 -40.10 -21.23 50.60
C MET A 1 -39.34 -22.39 50.00
N PHE A 2 -38.25 -22.13 49.25
CA PHE A 2 -37.53 -23.16 48.49
C PHE A 2 -36.94 -24.19 49.46
N ASN A 3 -37.44 -25.42 49.41
CA ASN A 3 -37.14 -26.43 50.41
C ASN A 3 -35.88 -27.21 50.01
N ARG A 4 -34.93 -27.32 50.93
CA ARG A 4 -33.63 -27.99 50.72
C ARG A 4 -33.78 -29.47 50.34
N ASP A 5 -34.91 -30.06 50.70
CA ASP A 5 -35.24 -31.48 50.49
C ASP A 5 -35.67 -31.82 49.04
N GLU A 6 -35.99 -30.82 48.20
CA GLU A 6 -36.41 -31.00 46.79
C GLU A 6 -35.32 -30.68 45.75
N GLU A 7 -34.05 -30.64 46.20
CA GLU A 7 -32.85 -30.35 45.38
C GLU A 7 -32.77 -28.92 44.81
N MET A 8 -33.58 -27.99 45.34
CA MET A 8 -33.62 -26.59 44.90
C MET A 8 -32.88 -25.68 45.88
N TYR A 9 -31.65 -25.29 45.51
CA TYR A 9 -30.80 -24.38 46.30
C TYR A 9 -31.11 -22.91 45.95
N CYS A 10 -31.75 -22.17 46.86
CA CYS A 10 -32.04 -20.74 46.69
C CYS A 10 -32.10 -20.04 48.08
N GLU A 11 -31.10 -20.27 48.94
CA GLU A 11 -30.97 -19.53 50.20
C GLU A 11 -30.17 -18.24 50.00
N THR A 12 -29.14 -18.27 49.15
CA THR A 12 -28.36 -17.09 48.74
C THR A 12 -28.64 -16.69 47.30
N LEU A 13 -28.43 -15.40 46.97
CA LEU A 13 -28.61 -14.89 45.61
C LEU A 13 -27.74 -15.64 44.59
N LEU A 14 -26.53 -16.03 45.00
CA LEU A 14 -25.58 -16.77 44.17
C LEU A 14 -26.05 -18.21 43.91
N GLU A 15 -26.47 -18.93 44.95
CA GLU A 15 -27.03 -20.28 44.82
C GLU A 15 -28.25 -20.28 43.91
N CYS A 16 -29.15 -19.31 44.12
CA CYS A 16 -30.35 -19.20 43.32
C CYS A 16 -30.03 -18.89 41.85
N SER A 17 -29.05 -18.01 41.60
CA SER A 17 -28.59 -17.70 40.25
C SER A 17 -28.01 -18.93 39.54
N ILE A 18 -27.17 -19.70 40.23
CA ILE A 18 -26.57 -20.93 39.70
C ILE A 18 -27.65 -22.00 39.44
N ALA A 19 -28.61 -22.16 40.34
CA ALA A 19 -29.73 -23.07 40.17
C ALA A 19 -30.57 -22.70 38.94
N VAL A 20 -30.88 -21.40 38.76
CA VAL A 20 -31.60 -20.90 37.58
C VAL A 20 -30.82 -21.16 36.28
N PHE A 21 -29.50 -20.95 36.25
CA PHE A 21 -28.70 -21.30 35.07
C PHE A 21 -28.67 -22.80 34.80
N ARG A 22 -28.53 -23.63 35.84
CA ARG A 22 -28.48 -25.09 35.71
C ARG A 22 -29.79 -25.64 35.17
N TYR A 23 -30.92 -25.28 35.78
CA TYR A 23 -32.24 -25.77 35.35
C TYR A 23 -32.71 -25.10 34.05
N GLY A 24 -32.34 -23.83 33.84
CA GLY A 24 -32.66 -23.08 32.62
C GLY A 24 -31.93 -23.59 31.37
N LEU A 25 -30.64 -23.95 31.47
CA LEU A 25 -29.87 -24.51 30.35
C LEU A 25 -30.20 -25.98 30.08
N ILE A 26 -30.49 -26.78 31.11
CA ILE A 26 -30.78 -28.22 30.97
C ILE A 26 -32.24 -28.50 30.57
N GLY A 27 -33.12 -27.48 30.64
CA GLY A 27 -34.52 -27.58 30.17
C GLY A 27 -35.49 -28.23 31.16
N ASN A 28 -35.05 -28.61 32.35
CA ASN A 28 -35.88 -29.22 33.40
C ASN A 28 -36.45 -28.16 34.38
N TYR A 29 -36.90 -27.01 33.86
CA TYR A 29 -37.39 -25.92 34.70
C TYR A 29 -38.87 -26.10 35.11
N ASP A 30 -39.67 -26.77 34.28
CA ASP A 30 -41.15 -26.71 34.38
C ASP A 30 -41.70 -27.45 35.61
N ASP A 31 -41.13 -28.59 35.96
CA ASP A 31 -41.61 -29.42 37.08
C ASP A 31 -41.17 -28.92 38.46
N LYS A 32 -40.08 -28.15 38.53
CA LYS A 32 -39.47 -27.73 39.80
C LYS A 32 -39.96 -26.35 40.28
N PHE A 33 -40.38 -25.46 39.38
CA PHE A 33 -40.84 -24.10 39.74
C PHE A 33 -42.36 -23.96 39.86
N THR A 34 -43.12 -24.97 39.45
CA THR A 34 -44.59 -24.99 39.48
C THR A 34 -45.18 -25.31 40.85
N THR A 35 -44.38 -25.62 41.88
CA THR A 35 -44.86 -25.99 43.23
C THR A 35 -45.18 -24.81 44.16
N ILE A 36 -45.15 -23.56 43.67
CA ILE A 36 -45.40 -22.37 44.51
C ILE A 36 -46.92 -22.16 44.66
N ASP A 37 -47.52 -22.60 45.77
CA ASP A 37 -48.99 -22.57 46.07
C ASP A 37 -49.77 -21.21 45.96
N ASN A 38 -49.21 -20.16 45.36
CA ASN A 38 -49.79 -18.81 45.26
C ASN A 38 -50.19 -18.34 43.83
N TYR A 39 -50.20 -19.18 42.80
CA TYR A 39 -50.57 -18.78 41.42
C TYR A 39 -52.04 -19.04 41.03
N LYS A 40 -52.98 -19.00 41.98
CA LYS A 40 -54.41 -19.31 41.70
C LYS A 40 -55.08 -18.39 40.66
N THR A 41 -54.46 -17.28 40.28
CA THR A 41 -54.96 -16.35 39.25
C THR A 41 -54.21 -16.54 37.93
N PHE A 42 -54.97 -16.72 36.83
CA PHE A 42 -54.44 -16.91 35.48
C PHE A 42 -53.41 -15.84 35.04
N ALA A 43 -53.59 -14.59 35.48
CA ALA A 43 -52.67 -13.49 35.18
C ALA A 43 -51.25 -13.69 35.76
N ASN A 44 -51.14 -14.27 36.96
CA ASN A 44 -49.83 -14.51 37.58
C ASN A 44 -49.14 -15.74 36.98
N TRP A 45 -49.92 -16.77 36.64
CA TRP A 45 -49.42 -17.93 35.93
C TRP A 45 -48.88 -17.56 34.54
N SER A 46 -49.61 -16.75 33.77
CA SER A 46 -49.19 -16.34 32.43
C SER A 46 -47.97 -15.41 32.44
N ALA A 47 -47.89 -14.49 33.41
CA ALA A 47 -46.72 -13.62 33.58
C ALA A 47 -45.46 -14.42 33.92
N LEU A 48 -45.57 -15.44 34.78
CA LEU A 48 -44.46 -16.31 35.14
C LEU A 48 -44.01 -17.18 33.95
N GLY A 49 -44.95 -17.77 33.21
CA GLY A 49 -44.65 -18.55 32.01
C GLY A 49 -43.97 -17.71 30.91
N ALA A 50 -44.45 -16.49 30.68
CA ALA A 50 -43.82 -15.56 29.74
C ALA A 50 -42.38 -15.20 30.17
N PHE A 51 -42.14 -14.97 31.46
CA PHE A 51 -40.81 -14.73 32.01
C PHE A 51 -39.87 -15.93 31.80
N GLN A 52 -40.36 -17.15 32.04
CA GLN A 52 -39.57 -18.38 31.88
C GLN A 52 -39.21 -18.66 30.41
N ILE A 53 -40.17 -18.49 29.48
CA ILE A 53 -39.92 -18.63 28.05
C ILE A 53 -38.93 -17.57 27.56
N ALA A 54 -39.12 -16.30 27.95
CA ALA A 54 -38.22 -15.22 27.57
C ALA A 54 -36.79 -15.45 28.10
N PHE A 55 -36.67 -15.91 29.34
CA PHE A 55 -35.40 -16.26 29.95
C PHE A 55 -34.70 -17.42 29.22
N ASN A 56 -35.43 -18.47 28.85
CA ASN A 56 -34.88 -19.61 28.11
C ASN A 56 -34.41 -19.21 26.71
N VAL A 57 -35.18 -18.42 25.97
CA VAL A 57 -34.76 -17.91 24.65
C VAL A 57 -33.49 -17.06 24.77
N LEU A 58 -33.43 -16.18 25.77
CA LEU A 58 -32.29 -15.29 25.94
C LEU A 58 -31.02 -16.05 26.38
N VAL A 59 -31.13 -16.97 27.32
CA VAL A 59 -29.97 -17.68 27.88
C VAL A 59 -29.57 -18.90 27.06
N SER A 60 -30.51 -19.73 26.62
CA SER A 60 -30.16 -20.95 25.88
C SER A 60 -29.97 -20.67 24.41
N VAL A 61 -30.89 -19.96 23.75
CA VAL A 61 -30.81 -19.77 22.30
C VAL A 61 -29.78 -18.71 21.95
N ILE A 62 -29.82 -17.52 22.56
CA ILE A 62 -28.90 -16.44 22.17
C ILE A 62 -27.48 -16.72 22.67
N LEU A 63 -27.29 -17.01 23.98
CA LEU A 63 -25.93 -17.17 24.54
C LEU A 63 -25.19 -18.35 23.89
N LEU A 64 -25.83 -19.52 23.75
CA LEU A 64 -25.16 -20.68 23.15
C LEU A 64 -24.82 -20.42 21.69
N ASN A 65 -25.71 -19.79 20.92
CA ASN A 65 -25.42 -19.45 19.53
C ASN A 65 -24.30 -18.40 19.40
N VAL A 66 -24.18 -17.47 20.35
CA VAL A 66 -23.05 -16.54 20.39
C VAL A 66 -21.75 -17.28 20.68
N VAL A 67 -21.74 -18.18 21.68
CA VAL A 67 -20.56 -19.00 22.00
C VAL A 67 -20.15 -19.86 20.80
N PHE A 68 -21.10 -20.54 20.16
CA PHE A 68 -20.82 -21.30 18.94
C PHE A 68 -20.33 -20.39 17.80
N GLY A 69 -20.88 -19.18 17.67
CA GLY A 69 -20.43 -18.18 16.71
C GLY A 69 -18.95 -17.83 16.90
N ILE A 70 -18.53 -17.54 18.13
CA ILE A 70 -17.13 -17.25 18.46
C ILE A 70 -16.22 -18.46 18.16
N ILE A 71 -16.66 -19.66 18.52
CA ILE A 71 -15.89 -20.88 18.25
C ILE A 71 -15.70 -21.07 16.74
N VAL A 72 -16.75 -20.94 15.94
CA VAL A 72 -16.67 -21.09 14.47
C VAL A 72 -15.79 -20.00 13.85
N ASP A 73 -15.89 -18.77 14.33
CA ASP A 73 -15.08 -17.65 13.86
C ASP A 73 -13.59 -17.89 14.11
N THR A 74 -13.21 -18.28 15.34
CA THR A 74 -11.81 -18.58 15.68
C THR A 74 -11.24 -19.75 14.86
N PHE A 75 -12.01 -20.81 14.61
CA PHE A 75 -11.56 -21.89 13.73
C PHE A 75 -11.39 -21.43 12.28
N SER A 76 -12.27 -20.54 11.79
CA SER A 76 -12.13 -19.94 10.46
C SER A 76 -10.85 -19.12 10.36
N GLU A 77 -10.54 -18.31 11.38
CA GLU A 77 -9.32 -17.51 11.43
C GLU A 77 -8.05 -18.37 11.45
N ILE A 78 -8.01 -19.42 12.28
CA ILE A 78 -6.87 -20.36 12.34
C ILE A 78 -6.63 -20.99 10.96
N ARG A 79 -7.71 -21.39 10.27
CA ARG A 79 -7.61 -21.96 8.93
C ARG A 79 -7.09 -20.93 7.91
N ASN A 80 -7.57 -19.69 7.98
CA ASN A 80 -7.10 -18.63 7.09
C ASN A 80 -5.61 -18.34 7.31
N LYS A 81 -5.16 -18.24 8.57
CA LYS A 81 -3.74 -18.09 8.93
C LYS A 81 -2.88 -19.21 8.34
N LYS A 82 -3.34 -20.47 8.44
CA LYS A 82 -2.65 -21.60 7.82
C LYS A 82 -2.59 -21.47 6.30
N TRP A 83 -3.71 -21.12 5.66
CA TRP A 83 -3.78 -20.99 4.21
C TRP A 83 -2.92 -19.84 3.69
N ASP A 84 -2.87 -18.71 4.40
CA ASP A 84 -2.01 -17.57 4.08
C ASP A 84 -0.53 -17.94 4.20
N ALA A 85 -0.13 -18.65 5.26
CA ALA A 85 1.24 -19.13 5.42
C ALA A 85 1.63 -20.12 4.31
N GLU A 86 0.75 -21.08 3.99
CA GLU A 86 0.99 -22.03 2.90
C GLU A 86 1.01 -21.35 1.52
N ARG A 87 0.24 -20.28 1.33
CA ARG A 87 0.28 -19.46 0.11
C ARG A 87 1.61 -18.74 0.01
N ASP A 88 2.04 -18.05 1.06
CA ASP A 88 3.31 -17.32 1.07
C ASP A 88 4.50 -18.25 0.76
N MET A 89 4.53 -19.45 1.34
CA MET A 89 5.56 -20.46 1.05
C MET A 89 5.55 -20.98 -0.41
N ARG A 90 4.44 -20.83 -1.14
CA ARG A 90 4.34 -21.20 -2.57
C ARG A 90 4.61 -20.03 -3.50
N ASP A 91 4.26 -18.83 -3.08
CA ASP A 91 4.29 -17.63 -3.90
C ASP A 91 5.66 -16.94 -3.81
N SER A 92 6.37 -17.06 -2.68
CA SER A 92 7.67 -16.42 -2.47
C SER A 92 8.69 -17.37 -1.82
N CYS A 93 9.97 -17.11 -2.02
CA CYS A 93 11.04 -17.84 -1.33
C CYS A 93 11.30 -17.24 0.06
N PHE A 94 11.27 -18.07 1.12
CA PHE A 94 11.49 -17.63 2.51
C PHE A 94 12.83 -16.92 2.77
N LEU A 95 13.90 -17.28 2.04
CA LEU A 95 15.24 -16.75 2.30
C LEU A 95 15.55 -15.47 1.53
N CYS A 96 15.15 -15.39 0.25
CA CYS A 96 15.42 -14.24 -0.59
C CYS A 96 14.23 -13.32 -0.83
N SER A 97 13.02 -13.70 -0.43
CA SER A 97 11.80 -12.91 -0.59
C SER A 97 11.44 -12.55 -2.05
N ARG A 98 11.97 -13.30 -3.02
CA ARG A 98 11.64 -13.14 -4.45
C ARG A 98 10.44 -14.01 -4.82
N ASP A 99 9.64 -13.55 -5.78
CA ASP A 99 8.41 -14.23 -6.21
C ASP A 99 8.72 -15.49 -7.02
N SER A 100 7.91 -16.54 -6.84
CA SER A 100 8.05 -17.84 -7.52
C SER A 100 8.01 -17.70 -9.04
N PHE A 101 7.20 -16.78 -9.55
CA PHE A 101 7.08 -16.47 -10.98
C PHE A 101 8.42 -16.06 -11.62
N GLU A 102 9.30 -15.39 -10.89
CA GLU A 102 10.59 -14.96 -11.44
C GLU A 102 11.53 -16.15 -11.65
N PHE A 103 11.45 -17.15 -10.78
CA PHE A 103 12.20 -18.40 -10.90
C PHE A 103 11.64 -19.31 -11.98
N ASP A 104 10.33 -19.30 -12.23
CA ASP A 104 9.72 -20.09 -13.30
C ASP A 104 10.14 -19.63 -14.70
N ARG A 105 10.65 -18.40 -14.83
CA ARG A 105 11.29 -17.90 -16.07
C ARG A 105 12.69 -18.47 -16.27
N THR A 106 13.32 -18.96 -15.21
CA THR A 106 14.65 -19.59 -15.26
C THR A 106 14.54 -21.07 -15.65
N LYS A 107 15.66 -21.68 -16.07
CA LYS A 107 15.67 -23.10 -16.48
C LYS A 107 15.51 -24.09 -15.32
N THR A 108 15.78 -23.65 -14.09
CA THR A 108 15.79 -24.51 -12.89
C THR A 108 14.43 -24.60 -12.22
N GLY A 109 13.65 -23.51 -12.26
CA GLY A 109 12.30 -23.43 -11.69
C GLY A 109 12.29 -23.24 -10.17
N PHE A 110 11.13 -22.82 -9.63
CA PHE A 110 11.00 -22.45 -8.22
C PHE A 110 11.25 -23.62 -7.24
N LEU A 111 10.74 -24.81 -7.53
CA LEU A 111 10.89 -25.97 -6.63
C LEU A 111 12.35 -26.41 -6.47
N TYR A 112 13.14 -26.30 -7.54
CA TYR A 112 14.58 -26.58 -7.46
C TYR A 112 15.29 -25.53 -6.59
N HIS A 113 14.97 -24.25 -6.80
CA HIS A 113 15.51 -23.16 -6.02
C HIS A 113 15.29 -23.37 -4.51
N VAL A 114 14.04 -23.56 -4.07
CA VAL A 114 13.72 -23.79 -2.64
C VAL A 114 14.28 -25.11 -2.12
N GLY A 115 14.32 -26.16 -2.94
CA GLY A 115 14.75 -27.49 -2.50
C GLY A 115 16.28 -27.68 -2.40
N LYS A 116 17.05 -26.99 -3.25
CA LYS A 116 18.49 -27.22 -3.42
C LYS A 116 19.38 -26.00 -3.18
N GLU A 117 18.92 -24.81 -3.56
CA GLU A 117 19.70 -23.59 -3.37
C GLU A 117 19.36 -22.94 -2.02
N HIS A 118 18.07 -22.76 -1.76
CA HIS A 118 17.49 -22.07 -0.62
C HIS A 118 16.70 -23.01 0.29
N ASN A 119 17.32 -24.12 0.67
CA ASN A 119 16.71 -25.08 1.59
C ASN A 119 16.78 -24.57 3.03
N MET A 120 15.61 -24.29 3.62
CA MET A 120 15.52 -23.76 5.00
C MET A 120 16.24 -24.63 6.04
N TRP A 121 16.21 -25.95 5.88
CA TRP A 121 16.81 -26.88 6.86
C TRP A 121 18.34 -26.83 6.83
N ASP A 122 18.93 -26.65 5.65
CA ASP A 122 20.39 -26.52 5.51
C ASP A 122 20.88 -25.25 6.22
N TYR A 123 20.11 -24.16 6.18
CA TYR A 123 20.42 -22.93 6.92
C TYR A 123 20.30 -23.13 8.44
N ILE A 124 19.26 -23.83 8.92
CA ILE A 124 19.14 -24.16 10.36
C ILE A 124 20.32 -25.02 10.81
N GLN A 125 20.69 -26.04 10.03
CA GLN A 125 21.85 -26.88 10.30
C GLN A 125 23.13 -26.06 10.34
N TYR A 126 23.29 -25.10 9.42
CA TYR A 126 24.44 -24.19 9.41
C TYR A 126 24.49 -23.31 10.67
N PHE A 127 23.37 -22.77 11.14
CA PHE A 127 23.32 -22.00 12.39
C PHE A 127 23.68 -22.84 13.61
N VAL A 128 23.20 -24.09 13.68
CA VAL A 128 23.60 -25.03 14.74
C VAL A 128 25.10 -25.32 14.68
N TYR A 129 25.65 -25.55 13.48
CA TYR A 129 27.08 -25.73 13.27
C TYR A 129 27.89 -24.51 13.74
N LEU A 130 27.45 -23.30 13.40
CA LEU A 130 28.08 -22.07 13.86
C LEU A 130 28.02 -21.91 15.38
N ASN A 131 26.96 -22.36 16.05
CA ASN A 131 26.85 -22.24 17.50
C ASN A 131 27.68 -23.30 18.27
N ASP A 132 27.79 -24.52 17.74
CA ASP A 132 28.48 -25.64 18.40
C ASP A 132 30.00 -25.65 18.14
N THR A 133 30.45 -25.13 16.99
CA THR A 133 31.85 -25.19 16.59
C THR A 133 32.73 -24.22 17.38
N ARG A 134 33.92 -24.67 17.79
CA ARG A 134 34.93 -23.79 18.41
C ARG A 134 35.53 -22.84 17.39
N SER A 135 35.62 -21.54 17.74
CA SER A 135 35.95 -20.44 16.83
C SER A 135 37.26 -20.55 16.02
N LYS A 136 38.17 -21.44 16.40
CA LYS A 136 39.46 -21.67 15.71
C LYS A 136 39.35 -22.60 14.50
N HIS A 137 38.22 -23.28 14.30
CA HIS A 137 38.00 -24.20 13.20
C HIS A 137 37.16 -23.61 12.05
N TYR A 138 36.75 -22.35 12.15
CA TYR A 138 36.00 -21.70 11.08
C TYR A 138 36.88 -21.41 9.87
N PHE A 139 36.33 -21.66 8.69
CA PHE A 139 36.83 -21.08 7.46
C PHE A 139 36.56 -19.56 7.44
N ALA A 140 37.19 -18.84 6.51
CA ALA A 140 37.06 -17.37 6.45
C ALA A 140 35.60 -16.90 6.30
N LEU A 141 34.81 -17.60 5.48
CA LEU A 141 33.38 -17.29 5.27
C LEU A 141 32.54 -17.62 6.52
N ASP A 142 32.80 -18.75 7.17
CA ASP A 142 32.12 -19.13 8.42
C ASP A 142 32.40 -18.12 9.53
N LEU A 143 33.64 -17.64 9.62
CA LEU A 143 34.03 -16.63 10.60
C LEU A 143 33.34 -15.28 10.32
N TYR A 144 33.11 -14.94 9.05
CA TYR A 144 32.33 -13.76 8.69
C TYR A 144 30.86 -13.92 9.13
N ALA A 145 30.20 -15.00 8.71
CA ALA A 145 28.81 -15.27 9.09
C ALA A 145 28.62 -15.33 10.61
N PHE A 146 29.56 -15.93 11.35
CA PHE A 146 29.54 -15.98 12.81
C PHE A 146 29.69 -14.61 13.47
N ARG A 147 30.48 -13.70 12.88
CA ARG A 147 30.62 -12.33 13.39
C ARG A 147 29.35 -11.52 13.18
N GLU A 148 28.76 -11.62 12.00
CA GLU A 148 27.47 -10.95 11.70
C GLU A 148 26.37 -11.47 12.62
N LEU A 149 26.27 -12.80 12.78
CA LEU A 149 25.31 -13.41 13.69
C LEU A 149 25.51 -12.97 15.15
N LYS A 150 26.76 -12.79 15.59
CA LYS A 150 27.07 -12.22 16.93
C LYS A 150 26.76 -10.74 17.07
N ALA A 151 26.77 -10.01 15.96
CA ALA A 151 26.41 -8.60 15.89
C ALA A 151 24.89 -8.40 15.73
N ASP A 152 24.10 -9.48 15.71
CA ASP A 152 22.66 -9.48 15.45
C ASP A 152 22.30 -8.88 14.08
N SER A 153 23.22 -8.97 13.11
CA SER A 153 23.04 -8.56 11.73
C SER A 153 22.75 -9.77 10.82
N ILE A 154 21.83 -9.58 9.89
CA ILE A 154 21.38 -10.62 8.92
C ILE A 154 21.87 -10.36 7.49
N ASP A 155 22.79 -9.42 7.31
CA ASP A 155 23.23 -8.93 6.00
C ASP A 155 23.93 -9.99 5.14
N PHE A 156 24.45 -11.04 5.78
CA PHE A 156 25.04 -12.18 5.07
C PHE A 156 23.99 -13.07 4.39
N LEU A 157 22.71 -13.01 4.79
CA LEU A 157 21.64 -13.77 4.14
C LEU A 157 21.35 -13.21 2.74
N PRO A 158 20.90 -14.05 1.80
CA PRO A 158 20.64 -13.63 0.43
C PRO A 158 19.28 -12.93 0.30
N LEU A 159 19.12 -11.73 0.86
CA LEU A 159 17.91 -10.91 0.70
C LEU A 159 17.83 -10.30 -0.71
N ASP A 160 16.68 -10.44 -1.36
CA ASP A 160 16.37 -9.93 -2.71
C ASP A 160 17.37 -10.35 -3.80
N ARG A 161 18.11 -11.44 -3.56
CA ARG A 161 19.15 -11.93 -4.48
C ARG A 161 19.16 -13.45 -4.57
N ALA A 162 19.37 -13.96 -5.78
CA ALA A 162 19.58 -15.38 -6.03
C ALA A 162 20.55 -15.56 -7.19
N LEU A 163 21.48 -16.51 -7.07
CA LEU A 163 22.48 -16.78 -8.09
C LEU A 163 21.87 -17.23 -9.42
N CYS A 164 20.73 -17.91 -9.39
CA CYS A 164 20.02 -18.33 -10.61
C CYS A 164 19.33 -17.16 -11.35
N LEU A 165 19.14 -16.01 -10.69
CA LEU A 165 18.53 -14.80 -11.27
C LEU A 165 19.57 -13.76 -11.71
N SER A 166 20.82 -13.84 -11.25
CA SER A 166 21.83 -12.80 -11.52
C SER A 166 21.99 -12.46 -13.00
N ASN A 167 22.00 -13.47 -13.88
CA ASN A 167 22.14 -13.26 -15.32
C ASN A 167 20.91 -12.58 -15.95
N PHE A 168 19.72 -12.83 -15.41
CA PHE A 168 18.48 -12.22 -15.89
C PHE A 168 18.33 -10.77 -15.42
N ASP A 169 18.79 -10.48 -14.21
CA ASP A 169 18.77 -9.13 -13.65
C ASP A 169 19.77 -8.21 -14.35
N GLU A 170 20.95 -8.73 -14.75
CA GLU A 170 21.94 -8.00 -15.56
C GLU A 170 21.38 -7.63 -16.94
N GLU A 171 20.84 -8.59 -17.72
CA GLU A 171 20.25 -8.31 -19.04
C GLU A 171 19.03 -7.36 -18.96
N GLY A 172 18.21 -7.51 -17.91
CA GLY A 172 17.02 -6.69 -17.69
C GLY A 172 17.32 -5.26 -17.23
N SER A 173 18.35 -5.08 -16.42
CA SER A 173 18.75 -3.75 -15.92
C SER A 173 19.46 -2.94 -16.99
N ASP A 174 20.39 -3.54 -17.73
CA ASP A 174 21.09 -2.87 -18.83
C ASP A 174 20.11 -2.37 -19.90
N SER A 175 19.15 -3.21 -20.29
CA SER A 175 18.14 -2.81 -21.29
C SER A 175 17.22 -1.68 -20.82
N ARG A 176 16.89 -1.60 -19.52
CA ARG A 176 16.10 -0.49 -18.94
C ARG A 176 16.91 0.79 -18.84
N ILE A 177 18.18 0.70 -18.43
CA ILE A 177 19.10 1.84 -18.34
C ILE A 177 19.32 2.45 -19.74
N ASP A 178 19.51 1.62 -20.76
CA ASP A 178 19.66 2.06 -22.15
C ASP A 178 18.42 2.79 -22.67
N GLN A 179 17.21 2.30 -22.36
CA GLN A 179 15.97 2.98 -22.73
C GLN A 179 15.82 4.34 -22.05
N VAL A 180 16.15 4.43 -20.76
CA VAL A 180 16.11 5.70 -20.02
C VAL A 180 17.14 6.67 -20.58
N LEU A 181 18.36 6.21 -20.87
CA LEU A 181 19.42 7.03 -21.45
C LEU A 181 19.02 7.56 -22.83
N ALA A 182 18.40 6.73 -23.68
CA ALA A 182 17.86 7.14 -24.97
C ALA A 182 16.76 8.21 -24.82
N ASN A 183 15.84 8.04 -23.87
CA ASN A 183 14.78 9.03 -23.62
C ASN A 183 15.34 10.36 -23.11
N VAL A 184 16.31 10.33 -22.20
CA VAL A 184 16.94 11.54 -21.64
C VAL A 184 17.73 12.30 -22.71
N THR A 185 18.46 11.60 -23.59
CA THR A 185 19.21 12.23 -24.68
C THR A 185 18.27 12.90 -25.69
N LEU A 186 17.17 12.24 -26.07
CA LEU A 186 16.14 12.81 -26.94
C LEU A 186 15.48 14.06 -26.34
N ILE A 187 15.18 14.07 -25.03
CA ILE A 187 14.63 15.25 -24.33
C ILE A 187 15.63 16.41 -24.40
N ARG A 188 16.92 16.14 -24.13
CA ARG A 188 17.98 17.15 -24.17
C ARG A 188 18.13 17.77 -25.56
N GLU A 189 18.06 16.97 -26.62
CA GLU A 189 18.10 17.48 -28.00
C GLU A 189 16.89 18.32 -28.36
N ARG A 190 15.69 17.90 -27.95
CA ARG A 190 14.45 18.68 -28.14
C ARG A 190 14.54 20.02 -27.44
N GLN A 191 15.03 20.06 -26.20
CA GLN A 191 15.23 21.30 -25.45
C GLN A 191 16.25 22.21 -26.13
N LYS A 192 17.39 21.68 -26.59
CA LYS A 192 18.38 22.46 -27.35
C LYS A 192 17.79 23.05 -28.63
N LYS A 193 17.05 22.26 -29.41
CA LYS A 193 16.38 22.73 -30.64
C LYS A 193 15.33 23.79 -30.32
N GLN A 194 14.56 23.63 -29.25
CA GLN A 194 13.58 24.64 -28.81
C GLN A 194 14.26 25.94 -28.36
N ALA A 195 15.34 25.86 -27.60
CA ALA A 195 16.11 27.03 -27.15
C ALA A 195 16.72 27.79 -28.33
N ILE A 196 17.29 27.09 -29.30
CA ILE A 196 17.83 27.73 -30.52
C ILE A 196 16.70 28.39 -31.33
N LYS A 197 15.57 27.70 -31.53
CA LYS A 197 14.41 28.28 -32.22
C LYS A 197 13.82 29.51 -31.50
N ALA A 198 13.88 29.55 -30.17
CA ALA A 198 13.48 30.73 -29.41
C ALA A 198 14.42 31.91 -29.68
N ARG A 199 15.74 31.69 -29.64
CA ARG A 199 16.74 32.73 -29.94
C ARG A 199 16.62 33.26 -31.36
N LEU A 200 16.41 32.39 -32.35
CA LEU A 200 16.21 32.82 -33.74
C LEU A 200 14.95 33.69 -33.90
N ARG A 201 13.85 33.34 -33.20
CA ARG A 201 12.64 34.18 -33.20
C ARG A 201 12.87 35.55 -32.57
N GLU A 202 13.62 35.62 -31.49
CA GLU A 202 14.01 36.91 -30.88
C GLU A 202 14.85 37.77 -31.83
N GLU A 203 15.78 37.15 -32.58
CA GLU A 203 16.57 37.86 -33.60
C GLU A 203 15.71 38.34 -34.78
N ASP A 204 14.80 37.51 -35.27
CA ASP A 204 13.86 37.88 -36.34
C ASP A 204 12.94 39.04 -35.91
N GLU A 205 12.43 39.01 -34.67
CA GLU A 205 11.62 40.09 -34.10
C GLU A 205 12.42 41.39 -33.97
N ARG A 206 13.70 41.32 -33.56
CA ARG A 206 14.59 42.48 -33.50
C ARG A 206 14.84 43.06 -34.89
N MET A 207 15.11 42.22 -35.89
CA MET A 207 15.33 42.67 -37.28
C MET A 207 14.10 43.39 -37.83
N LEU A 208 12.90 42.86 -37.60
CA LEU A 208 11.65 43.50 -37.99
C LEU A 208 11.44 44.83 -37.27
N MET A 209 11.82 44.94 -35.99
CA MET A 209 11.75 46.19 -35.24
C MET A 209 12.69 47.25 -35.83
N PHE A 210 13.95 46.89 -36.12
CA PHE A 210 14.89 47.78 -36.78
C PHE A 210 14.41 48.23 -38.16
N GLN A 211 13.84 47.32 -38.95
CA GLN A 211 13.31 47.65 -40.27
C GLN A 211 12.15 48.66 -40.19
N LYS A 212 11.24 48.50 -39.21
CA LYS A 212 10.16 49.46 -38.98
C LYS A 212 10.69 50.85 -38.62
N ILE A 213 11.63 50.92 -37.66
CA ILE A 213 12.27 52.18 -37.26
C ILE A 213 12.93 52.87 -38.46
N PHE A 214 13.62 52.11 -39.32
CA PHE A 214 14.25 52.66 -40.52
C PHE A 214 13.22 53.20 -41.53
N MET A 215 12.10 52.49 -41.74
CA MET A 215 11.01 53.00 -42.59
C MET A 215 10.36 54.26 -42.02
N ASP A 216 10.11 54.31 -40.71
CA ASP A 216 9.52 55.46 -40.04
C ASP A 216 10.44 56.68 -40.14
N TYR A 217 11.75 56.50 -39.96
CA TYR A 217 12.76 57.55 -40.12
C TYR A 217 12.83 58.07 -41.57
N LYS A 218 12.83 57.16 -42.56
CA LYS A 218 12.80 57.54 -43.98
C LYS A 218 11.55 58.36 -44.31
N LYS A 219 10.38 57.92 -43.81
CA LYS A 219 9.12 58.62 -44.01
C LYS A 219 9.12 60.02 -43.37
N ALA A 220 9.75 60.18 -42.22
CA ALA A 220 9.90 61.49 -41.57
C ALA A 220 10.79 62.44 -42.39
N ILE A 221 11.91 61.95 -42.95
CA ILE A 221 12.76 62.73 -43.86
C ILE A 221 12.00 63.11 -45.14
N ASP A 222 11.28 62.15 -45.74
CA ASP A 222 10.50 62.41 -46.96
C ASP A 222 9.43 63.50 -46.69
N LEU A 223 8.79 63.50 -45.51
CA LEU A 223 7.88 64.56 -45.07
C LEU A 223 8.58 65.92 -44.89
N GLU A 224 9.79 65.93 -44.36
CA GLU A 224 10.58 67.15 -44.15
C GLU A 224 11.04 67.77 -45.48
N SER A 225 11.37 66.95 -46.48
CA SER A 225 11.70 67.39 -47.85
C SER A 225 10.52 67.98 -48.64
N VAL A 226 9.31 67.45 -48.44
CA VAL A 226 8.06 67.99 -49.04
C VAL A 226 7.68 69.34 -48.42
N GLN A 227 8.01 69.54 -47.14
CA GLN A 227 7.74 70.80 -46.45
C GLN A 227 8.71 71.92 -46.87
N THR A 228 9.96 71.59 -47.22
CA THR A 228 10.89 72.56 -47.80
C THR A 228 10.52 72.95 -49.24
N GLU A 229 10.06 72.01 -50.07
CA GLU A 229 9.60 72.32 -51.44
C GLU A 229 8.36 73.22 -51.44
N SER A 230 7.43 73.03 -50.51
CA SER A 230 6.22 73.86 -50.40
C SER A 230 6.50 75.27 -49.86
N ILE A 231 7.57 75.47 -49.07
CA ILE A 231 8.01 76.80 -48.63
C ILE A 231 8.71 77.55 -49.77
N ASP A 232 9.53 76.88 -50.59
CA ASP A 232 10.20 77.51 -51.73
C ASP A 232 9.20 77.98 -52.81
N VAL A 233 8.11 77.24 -53.05
CA VAL A 233 7.04 77.67 -53.96
C VAL A 233 6.30 78.88 -53.42
N ALA A 234 5.94 78.91 -52.13
CA ALA A 234 5.25 80.05 -51.52
C ALA A 234 6.13 81.33 -51.47
N MET A 235 7.45 81.19 -51.31
CA MET A 235 8.37 82.32 -51.40
C MET A 235 8.48 82.89 -52.82
N SER A 236 8.37 82.06 -53.86
CA SER A 236 8.43 82.51 -55.26
C SER A 236 7.20 83.31 -55.70
N GLU A 237 6.01 83.03 -55.15
CA GLU A 237 4.79 83.80 -55.44
C GLU A 237 4.76 85.17 -54.74
N SER A 238 5.52 85.35 -53.64
CA SER A 238 5.57 86.61 -52.90
C SER A 238 6.41 87.72 -53.55
N ILE A 239 7.22 87.41 -54.57
CA ILE A 239 8.15 88.37 -55.20
C ILE A 239 7.55 89.03 -56.46
N ILE A 240 6.51 88.45 -57.07
CA ILE A 240 5.97 88.95 -58.36
C ILE A 240 4.88 90.02 -58.17
N THR A 241 4.30 90.18 -56.97
CA THR A 241 3.19 91.13 -56.74
C THR A 241 3.61 92.57 -56.43
N ASP A 242 4.91 92.87 -56.29
CA ASP A 242 5.38 94.24 -55.94
C ASP A 242 6.02 95.00 -57.13
N SER A 243 5.73 94.61 -58.38
CA SER A 243 6.18 95.36 -59.58
C SER A 243 5.07 96.00 -60.44
N GLU A 244 3.82 96.07 -59.98
CA GLU A 244 2.80 96.94 -60.59
C GLU A 244 1.91 97.60 -59.52
N VAL A 245 2.20 98.90 -59.31
CA VAL A 245 1.31 100.01 -58.87
C VAL A 245 0.92 100.12 -57.40
#